data_AF-A0A7C5W974-F1
#
_entry.id   AF-A0A7C5W974-F1
#
_cell.length_a   1.000
_cell.length_b   1.000
_cell.length_c   1.000
_cell.angle_alpha   90.00
_cell.angle_beta   90.00
_cell.angle_gamma   90.00
#
_symmetry.space_group_name_H-M   'P 1'
#
loop_
_entity.id
_entity.type
_entity.pdbx_description
1 polymer ?
#
loop_
_entity_poly.entity_id
_entity_poly.type
_entity_poly.pdbx_seq_one_letter_code
_entity_poly.pdbx_strand_id
1 'polypeptide(L)'
;MGLNRIVRSKGFKNFMSKLYGFGASIVILGALFKINHYNYANEMLLIGMSLEAIIFFFSAFEAPPIDPDWSLVYPELAHIYHNGDEKVSVPKPAVRNRQIQSGAAQQLDVILEEAKIGPELIQSLGDGLRRFSENTARLSNLASAAVASDNFVNNMQKASSSVEKLVESSRKTAEVLDKDSQATQEYVSNIRSASEKVADLSNVYSQATISLKNDMNATNEFAGAVKLATQSANEMAKNYNKSAESISQTLEALEMSKMDGEAYNTQMKKVSSNLSALNTVYELQLQSIQQQIESAKKVQSSVGNFVENIEQSNENMNKYKEEVDMLTRKIAALNSVYGNMLTAMNFPQK
;
A
#
# COMPACT_ATOMS: atom_id res chain seq x y z
N MET A 1 18.18 1.23 -36.25
CA MET A 1 18.55 2.38 -35.36
C MET A 1 17.30 3.09 -34.76
N GLY A 2 16.21 2.39 -34.39
CA GLY A 2 14.88 3.01 -34.52
C GLY A 2 14.07 3.44 -33.27
N LEU A 3 14.17 2.80 -32.10
CA LEU A 3 13.20 3.04 -31.00
C LEU A 3 13.85 3.46 -29.67
N ASN A 4 14.95 2.81 -29.27
CA ASN A 4 15.62 3.08 -27.98
C ASN A 4 16.20 4.50 -27.83
N ARG A 5 16.52 5.19 -28.94
CA ARG A 5 17.06 6.56 -28.89
C ARG A 5 15.96 7.61 -28.72
N ILE A 6 14.74 7.33 -29.20
CA ILE A 6 13.58 8.22 -29.10
C ILE A 6 13.04 8.21 -27.67
N VAL A 7 12.90 7.02 -27.09
CA VAL A 7 12.43 6.80 -25.71
C VAL A 7 13.40 7.37 -24.66
N ARG A 8 14.71 7.38 -24.94
CA ARG A 8 15.73 7.98 -24.04
C ARG A 8 15.93 9.48 -24.21
N SER A 9 15.23 10.13 -25.14
CA SER A 9 15.39 11.57 -25.40
C SER A 9 14.80 12.41 -24.26
N LYS A 10 15.43 13.57 -23.95
CA LYS A 10 14.89 14.53 -22.97
C LYS A 10 13.47 14.99 -23.32
N GLY A 11 13.14 15.05 -24.61
CA GLY A 11 11.80 15.38 -25.10
C GLY A 11 10.76 14.33 -24.71
N PHE A 12 11.07 13.04 -24.89
CA PHE A 12 10.17 11.94 -24.54
C PHE A 12 9.93 11.84 -23.02
N LYS A 13 10.96 12.03 -22.20
CA LYS A 13 10.83 12.06 -20.73
C LYS A 13 9.94 13.22 -20.24
N ASN A 14 10.15 14.43 -20.77
CA ASN A 14 9.31 15.58 -20.44
C ASN A 14 7.87 15.42 -20.95
N PHE A 15 7.68 14.78 -22.09
CA PHE A 15 6.36 14.44 -22.60
C PHE A 15 5.65 13.42 -21.71
N MET A 16 6.33 12.32 -21.32
CA MET A 16 5.77 11.30 -20.42
C MET A 16 5.43 11.85 -19.05
N SER A 17 6.30 12.69 -18.45
CA SER A 17 5.99 13.35 -17.17
C SER A 17 4.70 14.19 -17.22
N LYS A 18 4.46 14.90 -18.33
CA LYS A 18 3.21 15.65 -18.55
C LYS A 18 2.02 14.72 -18.82
N LEU A 19 2.23 13.63 -19.55
CA LEU A 19 1.22 12.61 -19.83
C LEU A 19 0.74 11.93 -18.54
N TYR A 20 1.64 11.59 -17.62
CA TYR A 20 1.32 11.04 -16.31
C TYR A 20 0.51 12.03 -15.46
N GLY A 21 0.91 13.31 -15.43
CA GLY A 21 0.16 14.35 -14.70
C GLY A 21 -1.26 14.56 -15.23
N PHE A 22 -1.41 14.65 -16.56
CA PHE A 22 -2.73 14.77 -17.20
C PHE A 22 -3.58 13.51 -16.99
N GLY A 23 -2.99 12.33 -17.12
CA GLY A 23 -3.63 11.05 -16.84
C GLY A 23 -4.21 10.97 -15.44
N ALA A 24 -3.35 11.18 -14.44
CA ALA A 24 -3.72 11.13 -13.03
C ALA A 24 -4.83 12.13 -12.70
N SER A 25 -4.76 13.35 -13.23
CA SER A 25 -5.82 14.35 -12.99
C SER A 25 -7.20 13.93 -13.50
N ILE A 26 -7.27 13.32 -14.69
CA ILE A 26 -8.54 12.85 -15.29
C ILE A 26 -9.09 11.66 -14.51
N VAL A 27 -8.23 10.77 -14.02
CA VAL A 27 -8.62 9.61 -13.20
C VAL A 27 -9.15 10.06 -11.85
N ILE A 28 -8.45 10.99 -11.18
CA ILE A 28 -8.87 11.55 -9.89
C ILE A 28 -10.22 12.26 -10.05
N LEU A 29 -10.43 12.99 -11.15
CA LEU A 29 -11.73 13.60 -11.47
C LEU A 29 -12.84 12.55 -11.68
N GLY A 30 -12.55 11.45 -12.39
CA GLY A 30 -13.48 10.33 -12.56
C GLY A 30 -13.85 9.66 -11.23
N ALA A 31 -12.86 9.42 -10.37
CA ALA A 31 -13.07 8.89 -9.02
C ALA A 31 -13.89 9.86 -8.14
N LEU A 32 -13.60 11.17 -8.22
CA LEU A 32 -14.32 12.20 -7.49
C LEU A 32 -15.81 12.25 -7.89
N PHE A 33 -16.11 12.14 -9.18
CA PHE A 33 -17.47 12.09 -9.69
C PHE A 33 -18.21 10.83 -9.22
N LYS A 34 -17.52 9.69 -9.18
CA LYS A 34 -18.06 8.43 -8.68
C LYS A 34 -18.39 8.50 -7.19
N ILE A 35 -17.54 9.10 -6.37
CA ILE A 35 -17.76 9.25 -4.92
C ILE A 35 -18.92 10.22 -4.63
N ASN A 36 -19.03 11.32 -5.38
CA ASN A 36 -20.08 12.33 -5.17
C ASN A 36 -21.42 12.02 -5.88
N HIS A 37 -21.51 10.90 -6.61
CA HIS A 37 -22.73 10.47 -7.31
C HIS A 37 -23.29 11.51 -8.29
N TYR A 38 -22.42 12.25 -8.99
CA TYR A 38 -22.87 13.19 -10.02
C TYR A 38 -23.42 12.47 -11.26
N ASN A 39 -24.31 13.14 -12.00
CA ASN A 39 -24.78 12.62 -13.29
C ASN A 39 -23.60 12.37 -14.24
N TYR A 40 -23.62 11.25 -14.96
CA TYR A 40 -22.54 10.76 -15.84
C TYR A 40 -21.24 10.29 -15.14
N ALA A 41 -21.29 9.99 -13.84
CA ALA A 41 -20.12 9.54 -13.10
C ALA A 41 -19.51 8.21 -13.59
N ASN A 42 -20.34 7.30 -14.11
CA ASN A 42 -19.85 6.01 -14.62
C ASN A 42 -19.06 6.19 -15.92
N GLU A 43 -19.55 7.05 -16.80
CA GLU A 43 -18.97 7.40 -18.09
C GLU A 43 -17.64 8.15 -17.89
N MET A 44 -17.59 9.07 -16.92
CA MET A 44 -16.37 9.80 -16.58
C MET A 44 -15.32 8.90 -15.93
N LEU A 45 -15.72 7.96 -15.08
CA LEU A 45 -14.82 6.96 -14.49
C LEU A 45 -14.27 5.99 -15.55
N LEU A 46 -15.11 5.54 -16.49
CA LEU A 46 -14.70 4.71 -17.61
C LEU A 46 -13.62 5.39 -18.46
N ILE A 47 -13.79 6.69 -18.74
CA ILE A 47 -12.81 7.49 -19.49
C ILE A 47 -11.49 7.61 -18.72
N GLY A 48 -11.55 7.89 -17.41
CA GLY A 48 -10.35 7.97 -16.56
C GLY A 48 -9.58 6.65 -16.52
N MET A 49 -10.25 5.54 -16.22
CA MET A 49 -9.63 4.22 -16.15
C MET A 49 -9.08 3.76 -17.51
N SER A 50 -9.75 4.09 -18.62
CA SER A 50 -9.27 3.79 -19.97
C SER A 50 -8.00 4.57 -20.32
N LEU A 51 -7.93 5.84 -19.90
CA LEU A 51 -6.75 6.68 -20.07
C LEU A 51 -5.55 6.14 -19.26
N GLU A 52 -5.80 5.68 -18.02
CA GLU A 52 -4.78 5.05 -17.18
C GLU A 52 -4.21 3.78 -17.82
N ALA A 53 -5.06 2.93 -18.40
CA ALA A 53 -4.62 1.73 -19.11
C ALA A 53 -3.71 2.05 -20.30
N ILE A 54 -4.01 3.12 -21.05
CA ILE A 54 -3.17 3.58 -22.16
C ILE A 54 -1.82 4.10 -21.64
N ILE A 55 -1.82 4.84 -20.54
CA ILE A 55 -0.60 5.38 -19.93
C ILE A 55 0.30 4.26 -19.39
N PHE A 56 -0.26 3.25 -18.74
CA PHE A 56 0.47 2.05 -18.29
C PHE A 56 1.05 1.24 -19.45
N PHE A 57 0.32 1.15 -20.56
CA PHE A 57 0.84 0.50 -21.76
C PHE A 57 2.09 1.23 -22.29
N PHE A 58 2.09 2.57 -22.31
CA PHE A 58 3.25 3.34 -22.73
C PHE A 58 4.38 3.39 -21.68
N SER A 59 4.08 3.26 -20.38
CA SER A 59 5.10 3.21 -19.32
C SER A 59 5.97 1.96 -19.39
N ALA A 60 5.44 0.85 -19.90
CA ALA A 60 6.19 -0.40 -20.08
C ALA A 60 7.37 -0.24 -21.06
N PHE A 61 7.37 0.80 -21.90
CA PHE A 61 8.46 1.11 -22.81
C PHE A 61 9.48 2.08 -22.20
N GLU A 62 9.27 2.61 -20.99
CA GLU A 62 10.24 3.50 -20.35
C GLU A 62 11.43 2.70 -19.80
N ALA A 63 12.65 3.18 -20.07
CA ALA A 63 13.86 2.52 -19.58
C ALA A 63 13.96 2.68 -18.06
N PRO A 64 14.43 1.64 -17.32
CA PRO A 64 14.53 1.70 -15.86
C PRO A 64 15.33 2.93 -15.42
N PRO A 65 14.86 3.67 -14.39
CA PRO A 65 15.57 4.83 -13.88
C PRO A 65 17.00 4.42 -13.49
N ILE A 66 17.97 5.19 -13.98
CA ILE A 66 19.37 5.01 -13.61
C ILE A 66 19.47 5.58 -12.20
N ASP A 67 19.83 4.75 -11.24
CA ASP A 67 19.97 5.19 -9.86
C ASP A 67 21.01 6.34 -9.77
N PRO A 68 20.78 7.36 -8.92
CA PRO A 68 21.73 8.43 -8.70
C PRO A 68 23.09 7.87 -8.34
N ASP A 69 24.16 8.38 -8.96
CA ASP A 69 25.51 7.94 -8.67
C ASP A 69 25.97 8.48 -7.32
N TRP A 70 25.70 7.71 -6.26
CA TRP A 70 26.03 8.04 -4.87
C TRP A 70 27.55 8.21 -4.63
N SER A 71 28.40 7.87 -5.61
CA SER A 71 29.86 8.09 -5.56
C SER A 71 30.25 9.57 -5.55
N LEU A 72 29.39 10.49 -5.99
CA LEU A 72 29.63 11.93 -5.88
C LEU A 72 29.45 12.47 -4.46
N VAL A 73 28.70 11.76 -3.60
CA VAL A 73 28.35 12.18 -2.24
C VAL A 73 29.15 11.40 -1.18
N TYR A 74 29.51 10.15 -1.47
CA TYR A 74 30.35 9.30 -0.62
C TYR A 74 31.48 8.67 -1.43
N PRO A 75 32.65 9.34 -1.55
CA PRO A 75 33.77 8.85 -2.37
C PRO A 75 34.34 7.52 -1.88
N GLU A 76 34.13 7.15 -0.61
CA GLU A 76 34.62 5.89 -0.03
C GLU A 76 33.95 4.63 -0.61
N LEU A 77 32.78 4.75 -1.25
CA LEU A 77 32.10 3.63 -1.92
C LEU A 77 32.49 3.48 -3.40
N ALA A 78 33.21 4.44 -3.97
CA ALA A 78 33.62 4.44 -5.38
C ALA A 78 34.60 3.29 -5.71
N HIS A 79 35.35 2.81 -4.71
CA HIS A 79 36.35 1.76 -4.89
C HIS A 79 35.77 0.33 -4.94
N ILE A 80 34.49 0.17 -4.62
CA ILE A 80 33.85 -1.16 -4.54
C ILE A 80 33.13 -1.52 -5.86
N TYR A 81 32.77 -0.53 -6.69
CA TYR A 81 31.94 -0.75 -7.88
C TYR A 81 32.67 -0.70 -9.24
N HIS A 82 33.97 -0.43 -9.27
CA HIS A 82 34.77 -0.43 -10.51
C HIS A 82 36.01 -1.33 -10.42
N ASN A 83 35.83 -2.57 -9.95
CA ASN A 83 36.81 -3.65 -10.12
C ASN A 83 36.16 -4.84 -10.82
N GLY A 84 35.72 -4.59 -12.05
CA GLY A 84 35.34 -5.61 -13.01
C GLY A 84 35.83 -5.15 -14.37
N ASP A 85 36.91 -5.78 -14.83
CA ASP A 85 37.50 -5.65 -16.16
C ASP A 85 38.52 -4.52 -16.34
N GLU A 86 39.78 -4.80 -15.98
CA GLU A 86 40.90 -4.31 -16.80
C GLU A 86 42.13 -5.22 -16.71
N LYS A 87 42.46 -5.86 -17.85
CA LYS A 87 43.69 -6.62 -18.06
C LYS A 87 44.85 -5.65 -18.24
N VAL A 88 45.79 -5.61 -17.29
CA VAL A 88 47.02 -4.85 -17.45
C VAL A 88 48.18 -5.77 -17.84
N SER A 89 48.66 -5.56 -19.06
CA SER A 89 49.84 -6.17 -19.66
C SER A 89 51.13 -5.49 -19.17
N VAL A 90 52.18 -6.28 -19.00
CA VAL A 90 53.50 -5.83 -18.51
C VAL A 90 54.44 -5.57 -19.69
N PRO A 91 55.16 -4.43 -19.74
CA PRO A 91 56.36 -4.29 -20.56
C PRO A 91 57.65 -4.17 -19.72
N LYS A 92 58.66 -4.96 -20.09
CA LYS A 92 60.06 -4.90 -19.61
C LYS A 92 60.78 -3.64 -20.13
N PRO A 93 61.80 -3.10 -19.43
CA PRO A 93 62.81 -2.28 -20.07
C PRO A 93 64.14 -3.02 -20.29
N ALA A 94 64.78 -2.62 -21.38
CA ALA A 94 66.05 -3.10 -21.90
C ALA A 94 67.25 -2.26 -21.40
N VAL A 95 68.42 -2.89 -21.48
CA VAL A 95 69.77 -2.40 -21.18
C VAL A 95 70.24 -1.37 -22.21
N ARG A 96 71.00 -0.32 -21.83
CA ARG A 96 72.24 0.08 -22.53
C ARG A 96 73.13 1.12 -21.81
N ASN A 97 74.37 0.66 -21.59
CA ASN A 97 75.68 1.32 -21.44
C ASN A 97 75.87 2.78 -21.93
N ARG A 98 76.73 3.51 -21.20
CA ARG A 98 77.73 4.42 -21.78
C ARG A 98 78.99 4.53 -20.90
N GLN A 99 80.14 4.21 -21.49
CA GLN A 99 81.51 4.34 -20.97
C GLN A 99 81.94 5.82 -20.89
N ILE A 100 82.81 6.16 -19.94
CA ILE A 100 83.94 7.09 -20.17
C ILE A 100 85.20 6.56 -19.47
N GLN A 101 86.28 6.61 -20.24
CA GLN A 101 87.64 6.14 -19.99
C GLN A 101 88.37 6.89 -18.89
N SER A 102 89.20 6.08 -18.23
CA SER A 102 90.42 6.30 -17.48
C SER A 102 91.45 7.24 -18.11
N GLY A 103 92.14 7.99 -17.25
CA GLY A 103 93.49 8.52 -17.48
C GLY A 103 94.33 8.39 -16.21
N ALA A 104 95.25 7.40 -16.23
CA ALA A 104 96.41 7.20 -15.35
C ALA A 104 96.15 6.82 -13.86
N ALA A 105 95.86 5.59 -13.45
CA ALA A 105 95.95 4.25 -14.05
C ALA A 105 97.31 3.77 -14.58
N GLN A 106 98.41 4.49 -14.34
CA GLN A 106 99.75 4.02 -14.77
C GLN A 106 100.78 3.91 -13.63
N GLN A 107 100.42 4.30 -12.41
CA GLN A 107 101.29 4.20 -11.23
C GLN A 107 100.68 3.38 -10.08
N LEU A 108 99.44 2.91 -10.23
CA LEU A 108 98.81 1.93 -9.33
C LEU A 108 98.94 0.48 -9.85
N ASP A 109 99.10 0.28 -11.16
CA ASP A 109 99.19 -1.04 -11.79
C ASP A 109 100.42 -1.83 -11.33
N VAL A 110 101.54 -1.16 -11.04
CA VAL A 110 102.76 -1.82 -10.56
C VAL A 110 102.64 -2.29 -9.11
N ILE A 111 101.72 -1.72 -8.32
CA ILE A 111 101.51 -2.09 -6.91
C ILE A 111 100.31 -3.06 -6.76
N LEU A 112 99.38 -3.08 -7.72
CA LEU A 112 98.20 -3.95 -7.69
C LEU A 112 98.40 -5.34 -8.33
N GLU A 113 99.40 -5.51 -9.20
CA GLU A 113 99.71 -6.82 -9.80
C GLU A 113 100.32 -7.80 -8.77
N GLU A 114 100.95 -7.31 -7.70
CA GLU A 114 101.61 -8.14 -6.69
C GLU A 114 100.68 -8.62 -5.56
N ALA A 115 99.48 -8.06 -5.42
CA ALA A 115 98.55 -8.38 -4.31
C ALA A 115 97.32 -9.23 -4.69
N LYS A 116 97.13 -9.61 -5.97
CA LYS A 116 95.94 -10.36 -6.45
C LYS A 116 94.58 -9.76 -5.99
N ILE A 117 94.44 -8.43 -5.92
CA ILE A 117 93.16 -7.77 -5.62
C ILE A 117 92.59 -7.15 -6.89
N GLY A 118 91.65 -7.85 -7.54
CA GLY A 118 90.96 -7.35 -8.72
C GLY A 118 89.86 -6.32 -8.40
N PRO A 119 89.43 -5.51 -9.39
CA PRO A 119 88.40 -4.48 -9.23
C PRO A 119 87.04 -5.02 -8.76
N GLU A 120 86.73 -6.29 -9.06
CA GLU A 120 85.50 -6.95 -8.61
C GLU A 120 85.45 -7.16 -7.08
N LEU A 121 86.60 -7.37 -6.44
CA LEU A 121 86.67 -7.59 -4.99
C LEU A 121 86.43 -6.27 -4.23
N ILE A 122 86.92 -5.15 -4.76
CA ILE A 122 86.72 -3.82 -4.16
C ILE A 122 85.28 -3.34 -4.36
N GLN A 123 84.70 -3.59 -5.53
CA GLN A 123 83.31 -3.22 -5.82
C GLN A 123 82.32 -4.06 -5.01
N SER A 124 82.54 -5.37 -4.88
CA SER A 124 81.72 -6.24 -4.03
C SER A 124 81.87 -5.93 -2.54
N LEU A 125 83.05 -5.50 -2.08
CA LEU A 125 83.26 -5.02 -0.72
C LEU A 125 82.56 -3.68 -0.47
N GLY A 126 82.60 -2.76 -1.44
CA GLY A 126 81.89 -1.48 -1.38
C GLY A 126 80.37 -1.65 -1.37
N ASP A 127 79.84 -2.50 -2.24
CA ASP A 127 78.41 -2.85 -2.25
C ASP A 127 78.02 -3.64 -0.99
N GLY A 128 78.91 -4.49 -0.48
CA GLY A 128 78.74 -5.20 0.79
C GLY A 128 78.67 -4.26 1.99
N LEU A 129 79.57 -3.28 2.09
CA LEU A 129 79.58 -2.26 3.15
C LEU A 129 78.39 -1.31 3.04
N ARG A 130 77.97 -0.96 1.83
CA ARG A 130 76.80 -0.10 1.62
C ARG A 130 75.50 -0.82 1.97
N ARG A 131 75.35 -2.09 1.56
CA ARG A 131 74.24 -2.96 1.96
C ARG A 131 74.25 -3.24 3.47
N PHE A 132 75.43 -3.40 4.06
CA PHE A 132 75.57 -3.56 5.50
C PHE A 132 75.14 -2.30 6.24
N SER A 133 75.64 -1.11 5.85
CA SER A 133 75.23 0.18 6.43
C SER A 133 73.72 0.44 6.28
N GLU A 134 73.16 0.15 5.11
CA GLU A 134 71.72 0.32 4.85
C GLU A 134 70.86 -0.67 5.66
N ASN A 135 71.34 -1.91 5.85
CA ASN A 135 70.70 -2.89 6.74
C ASN A 135 70.87 -2.53 8.22
N THR A 136 72.02 -1.97 8.63
CA THR A 136 72.28 -1.51 10.01
C THR A 136 71.44 -0.28 10.34
N ALA A 137 71.20 0.64 9.39
CA ALA A 137 70.28 1.76 9.55
C ALA A 137 68.81 1.28 9.70
N ARG A 138 68.39 0.27 8.92
CA ARG A 138 67.07 -0.38 9.09
C ARG A 138 66.97 -1.13 10.41
N LEU A 139 68.04 -1.79 10.85
CA LEU A 139 68.12 -2.43 12.16
C LEU A 139 68.11 -1.40 13.30
N SER A 140 68.71 -0.23 13.14
CA SER A 140 68.63 0.87 14.12
C SER A 140 67.20 1.38 14.29
N ASN A 141 66.41 1.39 13.21
CA ASN A 141 64.98 1.72 13.26
C ASN A 141 64.12 0.58 13.84
N LEU A 142 64.54 -0.68 13.70
CA LEU A 142 63.87 -1.85 14.28
C LEU A 142 64.28 -2.15 15.73
N ALA A 143 65.49 -1.74 16.15
CA ALA A 143 66.09 -2.01 17.45
C ALA A 143 65.57 -1.10 18.57
N SER A 144 64.38 -0.52 18.39
CA SER A 144 63.58 -0.02 19.50
C SER A 144 62.55 -1.08 19.85
N ALA A 145 62.97 -2.15 20.53
CA ALA A 145 62.07 -3.13 21.15
C ALA A 145 61.01 -2.45 22.04
N ALA A 146 61.35 -1.26 22.56
CA ALA A 146 60.44 -0.34 23.22
C ALA A 146 59.34 0.23 22.31
N VAL A 147 59.62 0.61 21.06
CA VAL A 147 58.62 1.18 20.11
C VAL A 147 57.72 0.08 19.53
N ALA A 148 58.23 -1.13 19.28
CA ALA A 148 57.41 -2.27 18.89
C ALA A 148 56.51 -2.76 20.05
N SER A 149 57.02 -2.78 21.28
CA SER A 149 56.20 -3.02 22.49
C SER A 149 55.18 -1.92 22.72
N ASP A 150 55.54 -0.65 22.52
CA ASP A 150 54.62 0.47 22.68
C ASP A 150 53.48 0.40 21.66
N ASN A 151 53.78 0.08 20.39
CA ASN A 151 52.76 -0.17 19.37
C ASN A 151 51.87 -1.39 19.69
N PHE A 152 52.44 -2.48 20.20
CA PHE A 152 51.67 -3.65 20.62
C PHE A 152 50.76 -3.35 21.81
N VAL A 153 51.27 -2.68 22.85
CA VAL A 153 50.51 -2.24 24.02
C VAL A 153 49.40 -1.28 23.61
N ASN A 154 49.69 -0.30 22.75
CA ASN A 154 48.70 0.63 22.20
C ASN A 154 47.60 -0.09 21.40
N ASN A 155 47.97 -1.09 20.58
CA ASN A 155 47.00 -1.88 19.82
C ASN A 155 46.17 -2.81 20.73
N MET A 156 46.78 -3.41 21.75
CA MET A 156 46.09 -4.21 22.75
C MET A 156 45.12 -3.36 23.58
N GLN A 157 45.51 -2.13 23.94
CA GLN A 157 44.66 -1.20 24.65
C GLN A 157 43.48 -0.72 23.79
N LYS A 158 43.72 -0.41 22.51
CA LYS A 158 42.65 -0.13 21.52
C LYS A 158 41.72 -1.32 21.31
N ALA A 159 42.25 -2.54 21.27
CA ALA A 159 41.45 -3.76 21.19
C ALA A 159 40.59 -3.92 22.46
N SER A 160 41.16 -3.73 23.64
CA SER A 160 40.43 -3.75 24.91
C SER A 160 39.29 -2.73 24.93
N SER A 161 39.56 -1.47 24.56
CA SER A 161 38.53 -0.44 24.45
C SER A 161 37.47 -0.75 23.38
N SER A 162 37.84 -1.47 22.31
CA SER A 162 36.88 -1.89 21.29
C SER A 162 35.98 -3.01 21.80
N VAL A 163 36.51 -3.94 22.60
CA VAL A 163 35.74 -4.98 23.30
C VAL A 163 34.81 -4.34 24.33
N GLU A 164 35.26 -3.36 25.10
CA GLU A 164 34.41 -2.61 26.04
C GLU A 164 33.24 -1.91 25.31
N LYS A 165 33.52 -1.26 24.17
CA LYS A 165 32.47 -0.66 23.33
C LYS A 165 31.51 -1.69 22.77
N LEU A 166 31.99 -2.88 22.40
CA LEU A 166 31.16 -3.97 21.93
C LEU A 166 30.23 -4.48 23.04
N VAL A 167 30.75 -4.70 24.24
CA VAL A 167 29.97 -5.13 25.42
C VAL A 167 28.91 -4.09 25.79
N GLU A 168 29.28 -2.80 25.79
CA GLU A 168 28.32 -1.71 26.03
C GLU A 168 27.25 -1.64 24.94
N SER A 169 27.63 -1.83 23.67
CA SER A 169 26.69 -1.90 22.55
C SER A 169 25.75 -3.10 22.66
N SER A 170 26.25 -4.27 23.03
CA SER A 170 25.45 -5.47 23.27
C SER A 170 24.47 -5.27 24.42
N ARG A 171 24.89 -4.63 25.52
CA ARG A 171 24.01 -4.33 26.66
C ARG A 171 22.89 -3.37 26.29
N LYS A 172 23.20 -2.29 25.57
CA LYS A 172 22.18 -1.36 25.04
C LYS A 172 21.24 -2.04 24.06
N THR A 173 21.75 -2.93 23.21
CA THR A 173 20.93 -3.71 22.27
C THR A 173 19.95 -4.60 23.02
N ALA A 174 20.38 -5.29 24.08
CA ALA A 174 19.50 -6.11 24.90
C ALA A 174 18.40 -5.28 25.61
N GLU A 175 18.74 -4.09 26.12
CA GLU A 175 17.76 -3.19 26.76
C GLU A 175 16.73 -2.64 25.76
N VAL A 176 17.17 -2.24 24.57
CA VAL A 176 16.27 -1.78 23.49
C VAL A 176 15.38 -2.93 23.02
N LEU A 177 15.90 -4.14 22.90
CA LEU A 177 15.15 -5.32 22.46
C LEU A 177 14.10 -5.76 23.51
N ASP A 178 14.40 -5.61 24.81
CA ASP A 178 13.42 -5.83 25.88
C ASP A 178 12.27 -4.81 25.83
N LYS A 179 12.59 -3.51 25.68
CA LYS A 179 11.59 -2.46 25.51
C LYS A 179 10.74 -2.65 24.24
N ASP A 180 11.36 -3.03 23.14
CA ASP A 180 10.68 -3.34 21.88
C ASP A 180 9.76 -4.57 22.01
N SER A 181 10.21 -5.60 22.75
CA SER A 181 9.39 -6.78 23.05
C SER A 181 8.14 -6.43 23.86
N GLN A 182 8.27 -5.58 24.89
CA GLN A 182 7.15 -5.11 25.70
C GLN A 182 6.17 -4.26 24.88
N ALA A 183 6.68 -3.32 24.08
CA ALA A 183 5.86 -2.51 23.18
C ALA A 183 5.11 -3.37 22.15
N THR A 184 5.77 -4.41 21.62
CA THR A 184 5.16 -5.36 20.69
C THR A 184 4.07 -6.20 21.36
N GLN A 185 4.25 -6.61 22.62
CA GLN A 185 3.20 -7.30 23.37
C GLN A 185 1.96 -6.43 23.61
N GLU A 186 2.16 -5.16 23.97
CA GLU A 186 1.07 -4.20 24.12
C GLU A 186 0.34 -3.98 22.78
N TYR A 187 1.09 -3.85 21.68
CA TYR A 187 0.52 -3.74 20.34
C TYR A 187 -0.33 -4.96 19.96
N VAL A 188 0.15 -6.18 20.23
CA VAL A 188 -0.62 -7.42 20.01
C VAL A 188 -1.87 -7.46 20.88
N SER A 189 -1.80 -7.02 22.13
CA SER A 189 -2.97 -6.94 23.03
C SER A 189 -4.02 -5.99 22.47
N ASN A 190 -3.62 -4.79 22.05
CA ASN A 190 -4.52 -3.80 21.47
C ASN A 190 -5.16 -4.29 20.17
N ILE A 191 -4.39 -4.98 19.32
CA ILE A 191 -4.88 -5.61 18.10
C ILE A 191 -5.92 -6.69 18.41
N ARG A 192 -5.68 -7.55 19.42
CA ARG A 192 -6.66 -8.57 19.84
C ARG A 192 -7.95 -7.94 20.35
N SER A 193 -7.86 -6.93 21.20
CA SER A 193 -9.04 -6.20 21.67
C SER A 193 -9.81 -5.53 20.53
N ALA A 194 -9.10 -4.97 19.54
CA ALA A 194 -9.73 -4.44 18.33
C ALA A 194 -10.44 -5.54 17.52
N SER A 195 -9.81 -6.71 17.37
CA SER A 195 -10.40 -7.89 16.70
C SER A 195 -11.69 -8.36 17.38
N GLU A 196 -11.71 -8.40 18.71
CA GLU A 196 -12.91 -8.73 19.49
C GLU A 196 -14.04 -7.71 19.24
N LYS A 197 -13.72 -6.41 19.21
CA LYS A 197 -14.70 -5.36 18.90
C LYS A 197 -15.22 -5.45 17.46
N VAL A 198 -14.39 -5.85 16.51
CA VAL A 198 -14.84 -6.14 15.13
C VAL A 198 -15.77 -7.34 15.11
N ALA A 199 -15.52 -8.38 15.90
CA ALA A 199 -16.44 -9.52 16.03
C ALA A 199 -17.78 -9.12 16.66
N ASP A 200 -17.76 -8.27 17.70
CA ASP A 200 -18.99 -7.71 18.29
C ASP A 200 -19.80 -6.93 17.24
N LEU A 201 -19.13 -6.09 16.45
CA LEU A 201 -19.78 -5.30 15.40
C LEU A 201 -20.38 -6.18 14.30
N SER A 202 -19.65 -7.24 13.89
CA SER A 202 -20.13 -8.24 12.94
C SER A 202 -21.43 -8.92 13.41
N ASN A 203 -21.49 -9.27 14.70
CA ASN A 203 -22.71 -9.83 15.29
C ASN A 203 -23.88 -8.81 15.29
N VAL A 204 -23.62 -7.56 15.63
CA VAL A 204 -24.65 -6.50 15.60
C VAL A 204 -25.17 -6.28 14.18
N TYR A 205 -24.29 -6.27 13.18
CA TYR A 205 -24.67 -6.14 11.77
C TYR A 205 -25.51 -7.31 11.30
N SER A 206 -25.14 -8.54 11.68
CA SER A 206 -25.94 -9.73 11.39
C SER A 206 -27.35 -9.65 12.00
N GLN A 207 -27.47 -9.26 13.27
CA GLN A 207 -28.77 -9.10 13.92
C GLN A 207 -29.61 -7.98 13.32
N ALA A 208 -28.99 -6.85 12.97
CA ALA A 208 -29.66 -5.75 12.28
C ALA A 208 -30.19 -6.19 10.92
N THR A 209 -29.39 -6.92 10.13
CA THR A 209 -29.82 -7.51 8.86
C THR A 209 -31.03 -8.42 9.02
N ILE A 210 -31.03 -9.32 10.01
CA ILE A 210 -32.17 -10.21 10.29
C ILE A 210 -33.42 -9.39 10.63
N SER A 211 -33.28 -8.39 11.51
CA SER A 211 -34.40 -7.53 11.93
C SER A 211 -34.97 -6.73 10.75
N LEU A 212 -34.10 -6.10 9.96
CA LEU A 212 -34.50 -5.37 8.76
C LEU A 212 -35.20 -6.27 7.75
N LYS A 213 -34.72 -7.50 7.55
CA LYS A 213 -35.35 -8.48 6.65
C LYS A 213 -36.75 -8.87 7.12
N ASN A 214 -36.95 -9.02 8.42
CA ASN A 214 -38.27 -9.28 9.01
C ASN A 214 -39.21 -8.08 8.83
N ASP A 215 -38.75 -6.86 9.10
CA ASP A 215 -39.53 -5.63 8.88
C ASP A 215 -39.89 -5.46 7.39
N MET A 216 -38.97 -5.83 6.49
CA MET A 216 -39.21 -5.80 5.05
C MET A 216 -40.31 -6.78 4.63
N ASN A 217 -40.30 -7.99 5.20
CA ASN A 217 -41.34 -8.99 4.94
C ASN A 217 -42.69 -8.51 5.48
N ALA A 218 -42.75 -7.98 6.70
CA ALA A 218 -43.99 -7.42 7.27
C ALA A 218 -44.53 -6.25 6.44
N THR A 219 -43.63 -5.38 5.94
CA THR A 219 -44.01 -4.28 5.04
C THR A 219 -44.57 -4.79 3.71
N ASN A 220 -44.02 -5.89 3.18
CA ASN A 220 -44.52 -6.51 1.96
C ASN A 220 -45.91 -7.14 2.15
N GLU A 221 -46.13 -7.84 3.26
CA GLU A 221 -47.44 -8.37 3.64
C GLU A 221 -48.47 -7.24 3.80
N PHE A 222 -48.11 -6.16 4.48
CA PHE A 222 -48.96 -4.98 4.62
C PHE A 222 -49.29 -4.35 3.26
N ALA A 223 -48.29 -4.12 2.39
CA ALA A 223 -48.51 -3.59 1.05
C ALA A 223 -49.45 -4.50 0.23
N GLY A 224 -49.31 -5.83 0.37
CA GLY A 224 -50.21 -6.82 -0.23
C GLY A 224 -51.64 -6.71 0.29
N ALA A 225 -51.82 -6.65 1.61
CA ALA A 225 -53.14 -6.50 2.24
C ALA A 225 -53.83 -5.19 1.84
N VAL A 226 -53.07 -4.09 1.82
CA VAL A 226 -53.56 -2.78 1.39
C VAL A 226 -53.96 -2.80 -0.10
N LYS A 227 -53.19 -3.48 -0.95
CA LYS A 227 -53.53 -3.67 -2.37
C LYS A 227 -54.83 -4.45 -2.54
N LEU A 228 -55.03 -5.52 -1.77
CA LEU A 228 -56.28 -6.30 -1.79
C LEU A 228 -57.47 -5.46 -1.31
N ALA A 229 -57.32 -4.73 -0.20
CA ALA A 229 -58.35 -3.84 0.31
C ALA A 229 -58.73 -2.75 -0.71
N THR A 230 -57.73 -2.20 -1.41
CA THR A 230 -57.92 -1.23 -2.51
C THR A 230 -58.75 -1.82 -3.64
N GLN A 231 -58.48 -3.07 -4.04
CA GLN A 231 -59.25 -3.76 -5.08
C GLN A 231 -60.70 -3.99 -4.66
N SER A 232 -60.94 -4.48 -3.44
CA SER A 232 -62.29 -4.68 -2.91
C SER A 232 -63.07 -3.36 -2.79
N ALA A 233 -62.42 -2.29 -2.35
CA ALA A 233 -63.03 -0.96 -2.29
C ALA A 233 -63.40 -0.44 -3.69
N ASN A 234 -62.57 -0.69 -4.70
CA ASN A 234 -62.88 -0.36 -6.09
C ASN A 234 -64.10 -1.13 -6.63
N GLU A 235 -64.20 -2.42 -6.33
CA GLU A 235 -65.38 -3.22 -6.71
C GLU A 235 -66.65 -2.73 -6.00
N MET A 236 -66.55 -2.39 -4.71
CA MET A 236 -67.65 -1.81 -3.94
C MET A 236 -68.10 -0.48 -4.55
N ALA A 237 -67.17 0.43 -4.84
CA ALA A 237 -67.45 1.71 -5.50
C ALA A 237 -68.19 1.51 -6.84
N LYS A 238 -67.73 0.57 -7.67
CA LYS A 238 -68.38 0.22 -8.95
C LYS A 238 -69.80 -0.29 -8.77
N ASN A 239 -70.03 -1.18 -7.80
CA ASN A 239 -71.36 -1.71 -7.51
C ASN A 239 -72.30 -0.62 -6.96
N TYR A 240 -71.79 0.29 -6.11
CA TYR A 240 -72.55 1.44 -5.62
C TYR A 240 -73.00 2.37 -6.74
N ASN A 241 -72.11 2.71 -7.68
CA ASN A 241 -72.46 3.50 -8.85
C ASN A 241 -73.56 2.83 -9.68
N LYS A 242 -73.45 1.52 -9.91
CA LYS A 242 -74.47 0.75 -10.62
C LYS A 242 -75.83 0.75 -9.91
N SER A 243 -75.84 0.66 -8.58
CA SER A 243 -77.06 0.78 -7.78
C SER A 243 -77.66 2.19 -7.84
N ALA A 244 -76.83 3.24 -7.75
CA ALA A 244 -77.29 4.62 -7.86
C ALA A 244 -77.90 4.91 -9.25
N GLU A 245 -77.27 4.40 -10.31
CA GLU A 245 -77.76 4.50 -11.69
C GLU A 245 -79.09 3.76 -11.85
N SER A 246 -79.21 2.54 -11.31
CA SER A 246 -80.45 1.76 -11.32
C SER A 246 -81.58 2.50 -10.58
N ILE A 247 -81.29 3.08 -9.40
CA ILE A 247 -82.25 3.89 -8.64
C ILE A 247 -82.71 5.09 -9.48
N SER A 248 -81.77 5.80 -10.13
CA SER A 248 -82.07 6.95 -10.99
C SER A 248 -82.98 6.56 -12.15
N GLN A 249 -82.73 5.42 -12.80
CA GLN A 249 -83.57 4.90 -13.88
C GLN A 249 -84.98 4.54 -13.39
N THR A 250 -85.12 3.92 -12.21
CA THR A 250 -86.45 3.66 -11.62
C THR A 250 -87.19 4.94 -11.25
N LEU A 251 -86.49 6.00 -10.82
CA LEU A 251 -87.11 7.30 -10.53
C LEU A 251 -87.66 7.96 -11.79
N GLU A 252 -86.87 8.00 -12.88
CA GLU A 252 -87.33 8.53 -14.17
C GLU A 252 -88.56 7.78 -14.66
N ALA A 253 -88.58 6.45 -14.51
CA ALA A 253 -89.74 5.62 -14.87
C ALA A 253 -90.97 5.90 -13.98
N LEU A 254 -90.78 6.17 -12.68
CA LEU A 254 -91.86 6.50 -11.74
C LEU A 254 -92.39 7.93 -11.94
N GLU A 255 -91.55 8.89 -12.31
CA GLU A 255 -91.94 10.28 -12.59
C GLU A 255 -92.86 10.35 -13.83
N MET A 256 -92.68 9.44 -14.79
CA MET A 256 -93.61 9.24 -15.93
C MET A 256 -94.99 8.69 -15.50
N SER A 257 -95.15 8.16 -14.28
CA SER A 257 -96.36 7.46 -13.82
C SER A 257 -97.36 8.29 -13.01
N LYS A 258 -97.13 9.61 -12.80
CA LYS A 258 -98.05 10.57 -12.15
C LYS A 258 -98.73 10.07 -10.84
N MET A 259 -97.95 9.65 -9.85
CA MET A 259 -98.45 9.53 -8.46
C MET A 259 -97.69 10.46 -7.52
N ASP A 260 -98.42 11.08 -6.58
CA ASP A 260 -97.93 12.01 -5.55
C ASP A 260 -96.69 11.47 -4.81
N GLY A 261 -95.49 11.95 -5.18
CA GLY A 261 -94.22 11.40 -4.72
C GLY A 261 -93.06 12.40 -4.64
N GLU A 262 -93.31 13.71 -4.65
CA GLU A 262 -92.25 14.76 -4.67
C GLU A 262 -91.26 14.65 -3.50
N ALA A 263 -91.73 14.37 -2.28
CA ALA A 263 -90.87 14.25 -1.10
C ALA A 263 -89.93 13.04 -1.21
N TYR A 264 -90.43 11.91 -1.72
CA TYR A 264 -89.65 10.70 -1.95
C TYR A 264 -88.62 10.90 -3.06
N ASN A 265 -89.03 11.53 -4.17
CA ASN A 265 -88.17 11.84 -5.31
C ASN A 265 -87.02 12.78 -4.91
N THR A 266 -87.31 13.80 -4.08
CA THR A 266 -86.32 14.72 -3.52
C THR A 266 -85.31 14.01 -2.61
N GLN A 267 -85.78 13.16 -1.71
CA GLN A 267 -84.90 12.43 -0.79
C GLN A 267 -84.00 11.45 -1.54
N MET A 268 -84.51 10.83 -2.60
CA MET A 268 -83.74 9.90 -3.43
C MET A 268 -82.69 10.59 -4.30
N LYS A 269 -82.98 11.79 -4.86
CA LYS A 269 -81.95 12.65 -5.48
C LYS A 269 -80.84 13.01 -4.51
N LYS A 270 -81.17 13.27 -3.24
CA LYS A 270 -80.20 13.54 -2.18
C LYS A 270 -79.31 12.33 -1.88
N VAL A 271 -79.88 11.13 -1.84
CA VAL A 271 -79.12 9.87 -1.70
C VAL A 271 -78.18 9.67 -2.88
N SER A 272 -78.65 9.86 -4.12
CA SER A 272 -77.81 9.75 -5.32
C SER A 272 -76.63 10.74 -5.29
N SER A 273 -76.88 12.00 -4.94
CA SER A 273 -75.84 13.01 -4.79
C SER A 273 -74.83 12.67 -3.69
N ASN A 274 -75.30 12.21 -2.53
CA ASN A 274 -74.42 11.79 -1.43
C ASN A 274 -73.58 10.57 -1.81
N LEU A 275 -74.14 9.60 -2.56
CA LEU A 275 -73.42 8.44 -3.06
C LEU A 275 -72.33 8.82 -4.07
N SER A 276 -72.62 9.76 -4.97
CA SER A 276 -71.63 10.30 -5.90
C SER A 276 -70.49 10.99 -5.17
N ALA A 277 -70.79 11.82 -4.16
CA ALA A 277 -69.78 12.47 -3.33
C ALA A 277 -68.91 11.47 -2.55
N LEU A 278 -69.51 10.42 -1.99
CA LEU A 278 -68.79 9.33 -1.33
C LEU A 278 -67.85 8.60 -2.29
N ASN A 279 -68.30 8.34 -3.52
CA ASN A 279 -67.49 7.68 -4.54
C ASN A 279 -66.24 8.50 -4.88
N THR A 280 -66.36 9.83 -5.02
CA THR A 280 -65.21 10.72 -5.23
C THR A 280 -64.21 10.67 -4.07
N VAL A 281 -64.68 10.60 -2.82
CA VAL A 281 -63.80 10.44 -1.65
C VAL A 281 -63.09 9.09 -1.67
N TYR A 282 -63.79 8.01 -2.04
CA TYR A 282 -63.16 6.69 -2.20
C TYR A 282 -62.10 6.69 -3.31
N GLU A 283 -62.35 7.30 -4.47
CA GLU A 283 -61.34 7.44 -5.53
C GLU A 283 -60.09 8.17 -5.03
N LEU A 284 -60.25 9.28 -4.30
CA LEU A 284 -59.12 10.01 -3.70
C LEU A 284 -58.35 9.16 -2.69
N GLN A 285 -59.05 8.40 -1.84
CA GLN A 285 -58.43 7.50 -0.87
C GLN A 285 -57.62 6.39 -1.56
N LEU A 286 -58.19 5.78 -2.61
CA LEU A 286 -57.52 4.75 -3.40
C LEU A 286 -56.26 5.30 -4.07
N GLN A 287 -56.32 6.52 -4.60
CA GLN A 287 -55.17 7.17 -5.21
C GLN A 287 -54.05 7.45 -4.20
N SER A 288 -54.41 7.88 -2.98
CA SER A 288 -53.47 8.05 -1.87
C SER A 288 -52.83 6.73 -1.44
N ILE A 289 -53.63 5.66 -1.34
CA ILE A 289 -53.14 4.31 -1.02
C ILE A 289 -52.18 3.81 -2.11
N GLN A 290 -52.48 4.07 -3.38
CA GLN A 290 -51.60 3.71 -4.50
C GLN A 290 -50.22 4.36 -4.34
N GLN A 291 -50.16 5.65 -3.95
CA GLN A 291 -48.90 6.34 -3.65
C GLN A 291 -48.18 5.75 -2.43
N GLN A 292 -48.94 5.32 -1.42
CA GLN A 292 -48.38 4.71 -0.21
C GLN A 292 -47.74 3.34 -0.51
N ILE A 293 -48.36 2.55 -1.39
CA ILE A 293 -47.80 1.28 -1.90
C ILE A 293 -46.50 1.52 -2.67
N GLU A 294 -46.46 2.51 -3.57
CA GLU A 294 -45.23 2.83 -4.32
C GLU A 294 -44.10 3.32 -3.39
N SER A 295 -44.45 4.12 -2.38
CA SER A 295 -43.49 4.54 -1.35
C SER A 295 -42.95 3.34 -0.56
N ALA A 296 -43.81 2.38 -0.19
CA ALA A 296 -43.42 1.16 0.50
C ALA A 296 -42.48 0.29 -0.35
N LYS A 297 -42.74 0.14 -1.65
CA LYS A 297 -41.82 -0.54 -2.58
C LYS A 297 -40.45 0.13 -2.66
N LYS A 298 -40.42 1.48 -2.68
CA LYS A 298 -39.16 2.23 -2.71
C LYS A 298 -38.35 2.05 -1.43
N VAL A 299 -39.02 2.05 -0.27
CA VAL A 299 -38.40 1.72 1.03
C VAL A 299 -37.86 0.29 1.01
N GLN A 300 -38.65 -0.67 0.53
CA GLN A 300 -38.21 -2.07 0.40
C GLN A 300 -36.93 -2.19 -0.44
N SER A 301 -36.88 -1.57 -1.62
CA SER A 301 -35.68 -1.61 -2.46
C SER A 301 -34.47 -0.96 -1.77
N SER A 302 -34.68 0.16 -1.08
CA SER A 302 -33.61 0.89 -0.40
C SER A 302 -33.08 0.13 0.82
N VAL A 303 -33.97 -0.48 1.60
CA VAL A 303 -33.61 -1.36 2.74
C VAL A 303 -32.93 -2.63 2.24
N GLY A 304 -33.38 -3.21 1.12
CA GLY A 304 -32.73 -4.34 0.48
C GLY A 304 -31.27 -4.05 0.11
N ASN A 305 -31.03 -2.92 -0.58
CA ASN A 305 -29.67 -2.49 -0.93
C ASN A 305 -28.83 -2.20 0.33
N PHE A 306 -29.45 -1.64 1.38
CA PHE A 306 -28.76 -1.39 2.64
C PHE A 306 -28.37 -2.69 3.36
N VAL A 307 -29.25 -3.68 3.39
CA VAL A 307 -28.97 -5.02 3.92
C VAL A 307 -27.84 -5.69 3.16
N GLU A 308 -27.84 -5.64 1.82
CA GLU A 308 -26.76 -6.18 0.99
C GLU A 308 -25.40 -5.52 1.32
N ASN A 309 -25.40 -4.19 1.47
CA ASN A 309 -24.19 -3.47 1.87
C ASN A 309 -23.70 -3.84 3.27
N ILE A 310 -24.62 -4.08 4.22
CA ILE A 310 -24.27 -4.56 5.56
C ILE A 310 -23.70 -5.98 5.49
N GLU A 311 -24.30 -6.87 4.72
CA GLU A 311 -23.81 -8.24 4.53
C GLU A 311 -22.38 -8.25 3.95
N GLN A 312 -22.12 -7.43 2.93
CA GLN A 312 -20.78 -7.27 2.36
C GLN A 312 -19.78 -6.69 3.37
N SER A 313 -20.21 -5.70 4.16
CA SER A 313 -19.39 -5.10 5.22
C SER A 313 -19.06 -6.12 6.31
N ASN A 314 -20.03 -6.97 6.65
CA ASN A 314 -19.87 -8.05 7.61
C ASN A 314 -18.86 -9.09 7.13
N GLU A 315 -18.90 -9.44 5.85
CA GLU A 315 -17.90 -10.31 5.23
C GLU A 315 -16.48 -9.71 5.32
N ASN A 316 -16.35 -8.42 5.03
CA ASN A 316 -15.07 -7.71 5.14
C ASN A 316 -14.54 -7.65 6.58
N MET A 317 -15.43 -7.47 7.57
CA MET A 317 -15.06 -7.54 8.99
C MET A 317 -14.54 -8.91 9.38
N ASN A 318 -15.15 -9.98 8.86
CA ASN A 318 -14.67 -11.34 9.10
C ASN A 318 -13.28 -11.58 8.49
N LYS A 319 -13.05 -11.12 7.25
CA LYS A 319 -11.71 -11.18 6.62
C LYS A 319 -10.67 -10.37 7.41
N TYR A 320 -11.02 -9.16 7.84
CA TYR A 320 -10.14 -8.34 8.67
C TYR A 320 -9.75 -9.07 9.96
N LYS A 321 -10.71 -9.69 10.64
CA LYS A 321 -10.46 -10.51 11.82
C LYS A 321 -9.47 -11.65 11.53
N GLU A 322 -9.66 -12.38 10.43
CA GLU A 322 -8.75 -13.47 10.04
C GLU A 322 -7.31 -12.97 9.79
N GLU A 323 -7.15 -11.85 9.09
CA GLU A 323 -5.85 -11.23 8.85
C GLU A 323 -5.18 -10.76 10.13
N VAL A 324 -5.96 -10.17 11.05
CA VAL A 324 -5.49 -9.76 12.37
C VAL A 324 -5.04 -10.96 13.22
N ASP A 325 -5.79 -12.05 13.19
CA ASP A 325 -5.42 -13.28 13.88
C ASP A 325 -4.12 -13.88 13.30
N MET A 326 -3.96 -13.83 11.96
CA MET A 326 -2.73 -14.27 11.30
C MET A 326 -1.54 -13.38 11.69
N LEU A 327 -1.70 -12.05 11.65
CA LEU A 327 -0.67 -11.09 12.05
C LEU A 327 -0.24 -11.34 13.50
N THR A 328 -1.20 -11.52 14.39
CA THR A 328 -0.96 -11.82 15.81
C THR A 328 -0.10 -13.08 15.99
N ARG A 329 -0.40 -14.14 15.24
CA ARG A 329 0.40 -15.38 15.26
C ARG A 329 1.81 -15.17 14.73
N LYS A 330 1.97 -14.41 13.64
CA LYS A 330 3.28 -14.08 13.05
C LYS A 330 4.15 -13.28 14.02
N ILE A 331 3.57 -12.28 14.68
CA ILE A 331 4.27 -11.48 15.69
C ILE A 331 4.67 -12.35 16.89
N ALA A 332 3.79 -13.23 17.36
CA ALA A 332 4.11 -14.15 18.45
C ALA A 332 5.28 -15.10 18.10
N ALA A 333 5.28 -15.65 16.88
CA ALA A 333 6.36 -16.49 16.40
C ALA A 333 7.69 -15.72 16.29
N LEU A 334 7.65 -14.48 15.80
CA LEU A 334 8.82 -13.61 15.69
C LEU A 334 9.40 -13.29 17.08
N ASN A 335 8.56 -12.91 18.04
CA ASN A 335 8.97 -12.65 19.42
C ASN A 335 9.57 -13.89 20.09
N SER A 336 9.06 -15.10 19.79
CA SER A 336 9.65 -16.34 20.29
C SER A 336 11.07 -16.55 19.74
N VAL A 337 11.31 -16.27 18.46
CA VAL A 337 12.65 -16.36 17.86
C VAL A 337 13.60 -15.32 18.47
N TYR A 338 13.15 -14.07 18.65
CA TYR A 338 13.96 -13.04 19.29
C TYR A 338 14.28 -13.37 20.75
N GLY A 339 13.31 -13.86 21.52
CA GLY A 339 13.54 -14.30 22.91
C GLY A 339 14.55 -15.44 23.01
N ASN A 340 14.48 -16.41 22.09
CA ASN A 340 15.46 -17.50 22.01
C ASN A 340 16.86 -16.98 21.63
N MET A 341 16.97 -16.02 20.70
CA MET A 341 18.24 -15.38 20.36
C MET A 341 18.83 -14.56 21.50
N LEU A 342 17.99 -13.81 22.23
CA LEU A 342 18.42 -13.00 23.37
C LEU A 342 18.92 -13.89 24.52
N THR A 343 18.25 -15.01 24.76
CA THR A 343 18.70 -16.05 25.70
C THR A 343 20.03 -16.66 25.26
N ALA A 344 20.21 -16.91 23.96
CA ALA A 344 21.47 -17.40 23.38
C ALA A 344 22.62 -16.39 23.47
N MET A 345 22.33 -15.09 23.43
CA MET A 345 23.32 -14.01 23.58
C MET A 345 23.70 -13.73 25.04
N ASN A 346 22.79 -13.98 25.99
CA ASN A 346 23.00 -13.73 27.42
C ASN A 346 23.67 -14.90 28.18
N PHE A 347 24.16 -15.94 27.50
CA PHE A 347 24.92 -16.98 28.19
C PHE A 347 26.21 -16.37 28.79
N PRO A 348 26.41 -16.45 30.12
CA PRO A 348 27.65 -16.01 30.72
C PRO A 348 28.78 -16.93 30.22
N GLN A 349 29.78 -16.34 29.57
CA GLN A 349 31.05 -17.02 29.34
C GLN A 349 31.61 -17.38 30.72
N LYS A 350 31.61 -18.67 31.01
CA LYS A 350 32.12 -19.25 32.25
C LYS A 350 33.63 -19.37 32.20
#